data_AF-A0A068R981-F1
#
_entry.id   AF-A0A068R981-F1
#
_cell.length_a   1.000
_cell.length_b   1.000
_cell.length_c   1.000
_cell.angle_alpha   90.00
_cell.angle_beta   90.00
_cell.angle_gamma   90.00
#
_symmetry.space_group_name_H-M   'P 1'
#
loop_
_entity.id
_entity.type
_entity.pdbx_description
1 polymer ?
#
loop_
_entity_poly.entity_id
_entity_poly.type
_entity_poly.pdbx_seq_one_letter_code
_entity_poly.pdbx_strand_id
1 'polypeptide(L)'
;MVKLLGLLRTQRIKAIKGNWNKCKGGEEMKELDILVYKYNNKLHYEWQTILIKENDNYVLVKGEIGRKLKHYTKGKVFNCPLKSLEFFSLTEGFTVNIDISNSGDIEYYCNICLPSKFNLEEKNKK
;
A
#
# COMPACT_ATOMS: atom_id res chain seq x y z
N MET A 1 25.86 17.16 -10.09
CA MET A 1 24.54 17.34 -10.74
C MET A 1 23.69 16.12 -10.45
N VAL A 2 22.95 16.13 -9.34
CA VAL A 2 22.16 14.98 -8.87
C VAL A 2 21.01 14.75 -9.85
N LYS A 3 20.85 13.52 -10.36
CA LYS A 3 19.73 13.06 -11.19
C LYS A 3 18.42 13.13 -10.39
N LEU A 4 17.90 14.32 -10.14
CA LEU A 4 16.61 14.56 -9.46
C LEU A 4 15.41 14.24 -10.37
N LEU A 5 15.64 14.04 -11.67
CA LEU A 5 14.61 13.81 -12.70
C LEU A 5 14.02 12.38 -12.73
N GLY A 6 14.58 11.44 -11.96
CA GLY A 6 14.12 10.04 -11.93
C GLY A 6 13.05 9.73 -10.87
N LEU A 7 13.01 10.49 -9.77
CA LEU A 7 12.21 10.18 -8.57
C LEU A 7 10.84 10.84 -8.53
N LEU A 8 10.58 11.87 -9.35
CA LEU A 8 9.24 12.45 -9.52
C LEU A 8 8.33 11.58 -10.40
N ARG A 9 8.86 10.50 -10.97
CA ARG A 9 8.08 9.51 -11.68
C ARG A 9 7.70 8.42 -10.70
N THR A 10 6.44 8.45 -10.30
CA THR A 10 5.49 7.33 -10.23
C THR A 10 4.84 7.15 -8.87
N GLN A 11 3.60 6.65 -8.90
CA GLN A 11 2.60 6.57 -7.82
C GLN A 11 1.67 7.77 -7.81
N ARG A 12 0.54 7.65 -8.50
CA ARG A 12 -0.54 8.65 -8.42
C ARG A 12 -1.69 8.20 -7.55
N ILE A 13 -2.06 6.92 -7.56
CA ILE A 13 -3.23 6.46 -6.80
C ILE A 13 -2.84 5.18 -6.10
N LYS A 14 -2.96 5.18 -4.78
CA LYS A 14 -3.07 3.95 -4.02
C LYS A 14 -4.55 3.68 -3.84
N ALA A 15 -5.03 2.64 -4.51
CA ALA A 15 -6.35 2.11 -4.24
C ALA A 15 -6.21 1.03 -3.18
N ILE A 16 -7.17 1.00 -2.28
CA ILE A 16 -7.21 0.03 -1.20
C ILE A 16 -8.49 -0.78 -1.39
N LYS A 17 -8.34 -2.08 -1.65
CA LYS A 17 -9.47 -3.01 -1.86
C LYS A 17 -9.56 -3.95 -0.67
N GLY A 18 -10.71 -3.96 0.00
CA GLY A 18 -10.92 -4.85 1.14
C GLY A 18 -11.34 -6.25 0.73
N ASN A 19 -10.69 -7.25 1.33
CA ASN A 19 -11.09 -8.65 1.34
C ASN A 19 -11.45 -9.05 2.79
N TRP A 20 -12.67 -9.53 2.98
CA TRP A 20 -13.24 -9.79 4.29
C TRP A 20 -13.12 -11.28 4.60
N ASN A 21 -12.17 -11.66 5.46
CA ASN A 21 -11.96 -13.05 5.86
C ASN A 21 -12.10 -13.17 7.39
N LYS A 22 -12.87 -14.16 7.86
CA LYS A 22 -12.95 -14.47 9.30
C LYS A 22 -11.72 -15.28 9.74
N CYS A 23 -11.06 -14.89 10.82
CA CYS A 23 -9.98 -15.67 11.42
C CYS A 23 -10.51 -16.79 12.31
N LYS A 24 -9.70 -17.86 12.50
CA LYS A 24 -9.94 -18.87 13.53
C LYS A 24 -9.62 -18.25 14.90
N GLY A 25 -10.63 -17.73 15.59
CA GLY A 25 -10.48 -17.03 16.87
C GLY A 25 -11.59 -16.03 17.21
N GLY A 26 -12.50 -15.75 16.28
CA GLY A 26 -13.68 -14.91 16.53
C GLY A 26 -13.48 -13.42 16.22
N GLU A 27 -12.25 -12.96 16.03
CA GLU A 27 -11.97 -11.60 15.53
C GLU A 27 -11.98 -11.56 13.99
N GLU A 28 -12.66 -10.56 13.44
CA GLU A 28 -12.67 -10.27 12.00
C GLU A 28 -11.44 -9.42 11.66
N MET A 29 -10.38 -10.03 11.12
CA MET A 29 -9.28 -9.27 10.51
C MET A 29 -9.66 -8.89 9.09
N LYS A 30 -9.64 -7.59 8.80
CA LYS A 30 -9.85 -7.10 7.44
C LYS A 30 -8.52 -7.09 6.70
N GLU A 31 -8.39 -7.94 5.69
CA GLU A 31 -7.24 -7.91 4.78
C GLU A 31 -7.51 -6.87 3.70
N LEU A 32 -6.49 -6.10 3.35
CA LEU A 32 -6.58 -5.05 2.33
C LEU A 32 -5.49 -5.26 1.29
N ASP A 33 -5.89 -5.30 0.01
CA ASP A 33 -4.97 -5.20 -1.10
C ASP A 33 -4.66 -3.73 -1.38
N ILE A 34 -3.38 -3.38 -1.32
CA ILE A 34 -2.87 -2.07 -1.69
C ILE A 34 -2.43 -2.13 -3.15
N LEU A 35 -3.10 -1.34 -4.00
CA LEU A 35 -2.89 -1.28 -5.44
C LEU A 35 -2.31 0.07 -5.81
N VAL A 36 -1.16 0.08 -6.48
CA VAL A 36 -0.48 1.33 -6.86
C VAL A 36 -0.47 1.49 -8.36
N TYR A 37 -0.94 2.63 -8.86
CA TYR A 37 -1.04 2.90 -10.30
C TYR A 37 -0.02 3.95 -10.79
N LYS A 38 0.45 3.77 -12.03
CA LYS A 38 1.21 4.77 -12.80
C LYS A 38 0.28 5.88 -13.34
N TYR A 39 0.87 6.93 -13.94
CA TYR A 39 0.11 8.09 -14.47
C TYR A 39 -0.93 7.72 -15.54
N ASN A 40 -0.67 6.67 -16.32
CA ASN A 40 -1.54 6.17 -17.36
C ASN A 40 -2.54 5.11 -16.85
N ASN A 41 -2.82 5.12 -15.54
CA ASN A 41 -3.73 4.17 -14.88
C ASN A 41 -3.32 2.69 -15.01
N LYS A 42 -2.06 2.40 -15.34
CA LYS A 42 -1.53 1.03 -15.36
C LYS A 42 -1.13 0.60 -13.95
N LEU A 43 -1.61 -0.57 -13.52
CA LEU A 43 -1.22 -1.17 -12.25
C LEU A 43 0.29 -1.41 -12.22
N HIS A 44 0.92 -0.97 -11.13
CA HIS A 44 2.37 -0.97 -10.95
C HIS A 44 2.79 -1.92 -9.85
N TYR A 45 2.20 -1.77 -8.67
CA TYR A 45 2.41 -2.63 -7.50
C TYR A 45 1.09 -3.13 -6.95
N GLU A 46 1.15 -4.31 -6.32
CA GLU A 46 0.10 -4.87 -5.49
C GLU A 46 0.73 -5.64 -4.33
N TRP A 47 0.21 -5.43 -3.12
CA TRP A 47 0.54 -6.25 -1.96
C TRP A 47 -0.64 -6.31 -0.99
N GLN A 48 -0.69 -7.37 -0.19
CA GLN A 48 -1.69 -7.56 0.84
C GLN A 48 -1.20 -7.01 2.18
N THR A 49 -2.11 -6.43 2.94
CA THR A 49 -1.91 -5.86 4.27
C THR A 49 -3.09 -6.21 5.19
N ILE A 50 -2.93 -5.95 6.49
CA ILE A 50 -3.99 -6.11 7.48
C ILE A 50 -4.40 -4.72 7.96
N LEU A 51 -5.69 -4.39 7.90
CA LEU A 51 -6.22 -3.13 8.40
C LEU A 51 -6.01 -3.04 9.92
N ILE A 52 -5.51 -1.90 10.37
CA ILE A 52 -5.44 -1.53 11.80
C ILE A 52 -6.54 -0.53 12.13
N LYS A 53 -6.66 0.54 11.33
CA LYS A 53 -7.60 1.64 11.58
C LYS A 53 -7.95 2.37 10.30
N GLU A 54 -9.19 2.82 10.19
CA GLU A 54 -9.68 3.68 9.12
C GLU A 54 -10.56 4.79 9.69
N ASN A 55 -10.63 5.90 8.97
CA ASN A 55 -11.66 6.93 9.10
C ASN A 55 -11.69 7.74 7.79
N ASP A 56 -12.47 8.82 7.75
CA ASP A 56 -12.66 9.66 6.57
C ASP A 56 -11.36 10.31 6.05
N ASN A 57 -10.32 10.40 6.87
CA ASN A 57 -9.07 11.10 6.52
C ASN A 57 -7.93 10.15 6.13
N TYR A 58 -7.91 8.92 6.66
CA TYR A 58 -6.80 8.02 6.44
C TYR A 58 -7.13 6.53 6.64
N VAL A 59 -6.25 5.70 6.09
CA VAL A 59 -6.19 4.25 6.34
C VAL A 59 -4.81 3.91 6.89
N LEU A 60 -4.78 3.14 7.97
CA LEU A 60 -3.59 2.61 8.61
C LEU A 60 -3.62 1.10 8.57
N VAL A 61 -2.57 0.50 8.02
CA VAL A 61 -2.45 -0.96 7.86
C VAL A 61 -1.09 -1.43 8.36
N LYS A 62 -0.96 -2.74 8.56
CA LYS A 62 0.33 -3.40 8.74
C LYS A 62 0.62 -4.43 7.66
N GLY A 63 1.89 -4.56 7.32
CA GLY A 63 2.42 -5.65 6.51
C GLY A 63 3.16 -6.66 7.37
N GLU A 64 2.88 -7.95 7.17
CA GLU A 64 3.60 -9.03 7.83
C GLU A 64 4.89 -9.39 7.07
N ILE A 65 5.81 -10.06 7.79
CA ILE A 65 7.05 -10.61 7.22
C ILE A 65 6.70 -11.65 6.15
N GLY A 66 7.40 -11.60 5.02
CA GLY A 66 7.19 -12.55 3.92
C GLY A 66 6.03 -12.21 3.00
N ARG A 67 5.32 -11.09 3.23
CA ARG A 67 4.29 -10.60 2.30
C ARG A 67 4.88 -10.44 0.89
N LYS A 68 4.03 -10.71 -0.10
CA LYS A 68 4.40 -10.66 -1.51
C LYS A 68 4.07 -9.29 -2.08
N LEU A 69 5.07 -8.62 -2.65
CA LEU A 69 4.89 -7.43 -3.45
C LEU A 69 4.99 -7.82 -4.94
N LYS A 70 3.86 -7.79 -5.65
CA LYS A 70 3.82 -8.00 -7.10
C LYS A 70 4.20 -6.72 -7.81
N HIS A 71 5.19 -6.77 -8.70
CA HIS A 71 5.65 -5.64 -9.50
C HIS A 71 5.34 -5.89 -10.98
N TYR A 72 4.19 -5.39 -11.42
CA TYR A 72 3.63 -5.67 -12.76
C TYR A 72 4.51 -5.19 -13.91
N THR A 73 5.13 -4.01 -13.80
CA THR A 73 6.01 -3.51 -14.88
C THR A 73 7.30 -4.31 -15.04
N LYS A 74 7.77 -5.00 -13.99
CA LYS A 74 8.96 -5.86 -14.02
C LYS A 74 8.62 -7.34 -14.22
N GLY A 75 7.35 -7.73 -14.12
CA GLY A 75 6.93 -9.13 -14.12
C GLY A 75 7.54 -9.94 -12.97
N LYS A 76 7.80 -9.31 -11.81
CA LYS A 76 8.48 -9.95 -10.67
C LYS A 76 7.65 -9.87 -9.41
N VAL A 77 7.84 -10.84 -8.52
CA VAL A 77 7.30 -10.85 -7.16
C VAL A 77 8.47 -10.75 -6.18
N PHE A 78 8.37 -9.82 -5.24
CA PHE A 78 9.36 -9.63 -4.18
C PHE A 78 8.81 -10.15 -2.85
N ASN A 79 9.67 -10.75 -2.05
CA ASN A 79 9.36 -11.10 -0.66
C ASN A 79 9.83 -9.95 0.22
N CYS A 80 8.90 -9.31 0.92
CA CYS A 80 9.24 -8.23 1.85
C CYS A 80 9.71 -8.85 3.18
N PRO A 81 10.97 -8.64 3.61
CA PRO A 81 11.52 -9.35 4.75
C PRO A 81 11.18 -8.69 6.10
N LEU A 82 10.66 -7.47 6.08
CA LEU A 82 10.41 -6.65 7.28
C LEU A 82 8.92 -6.53 7.57
N LYS A 83 8.55 -6.32 8.84
CA LYS A 83 7.22 -5.83 9.19
C LYS A 83 7.09 -4.38 8.75
N SER A 84 5.89 -3.95 8.40
CA SER A 84 5.62 -2.55 8.08
C SER A 84 4.38 -2.02 8.79
N LEU A 85 4.40 -0.73 9.10
CA LEU A 85 3.23 0.08 9.39
C LEU A 85 3.07 1.10 8.25
N GLU A 86 1.92 1.12 7.61
CA GLU A 86 1.71 1.91 6.40
C GLU A 86 0.49 2.83 6.56
N PHE A 87 0.72 4.12 6.39
CA PHE A 87 -0.27 5.18 6.46
C PHE A 87 -0.59 5.71 5.06
N PHE A 88 -1.88 5.74 4.74
CA PHE A 88 -2.40 6.25 3.49
C PHE A 88 -3.37 7.40 3.76
N SER A 89 -2.99 8.63 3.38
CA SER A 89 -3.93 9.74 3.46
C SER A 89 -5.00 9.61 2.37
N LEU A 90 -6.26 9.83 2.75
CA LEU A 90 -7.42 9.92 1.86
C LEU A 90 -7.71 11.35 1.41
N THR A 91 -7.16 12.35 2.12
CA THR A 91 -7.39 13.78 1.87
C THR A 91 -6.15 14.48 1.32
N GLU A 92 -4.95 14.02 1.68
CA GLU A 92 -3.68 14.66 1.35
C GLU A 92 -2.82 13.82 0.39
N GLY A 93 -1.93 14.50 -0.33
CA GLY A 93 -1.09 13.92 -1.37
C GLY A 93 0.15 13.17 -0.86
N PHE A 94 0.02 12.30 0.14
CA PHE A 94 1.15 11.52 0.65
C PHE A 94 0.77 10.19 1.31
N THR A 95 1.80 9.35 1.46
CA THR A 95 1.74 8.11 2.24
C THR A 95 3.03 7.94 3.01
N VAL A 96 2.97 7.31 4.18
CA VAL A 96 4.16 7.01 4.99
C VAL A 96 4.24 5.52 5.20
N ASN A 97 5.41 4.95 4.92
CA ASN A 97 5.76 3.58 5.25
C ASN A 97 6.80 3.59 6.36
N ILE A 98 6.61 2.73 7.34
CA ILE A 98 7.53 2.53 8.46
C ILE A 98 7.92 1.06 8.42
N ASP A 99 9.13 0.77 7.99
CA ASP A 99 9.67 -0.59 8.03
C ASP A 99 10.37 -0.81 9.36
N ILE A 100 10.08 -1.95 9.99
CA ILE A 100 10.59 -2.32 11.32
C ILE A 100 11.45 -3.57 11.14
N SER A 101 12.74 -3.45 11.42
CA SER A 101 13.69 -4.55 11.36
C SER A 101 13.46 -5.56 12.48
N ASN A 102 14.03 -6.76 12.34
CA ASN A 102 13.98 -7.77 13.42
C ASN A 102 14.75 -7.34 14.68
N SER A 103 15.72 -6.43 14.56
CA SER A 103 16.44 -5.82 15.69
C SER A 103 15.68 -4.63 16.31
N GLY A 104 14.57 -4.19 15.69
CA GLY A 104 13.78 -3.04 16.15
C GLY A 104 14.20 -1.70 15.55
N ASP A 105 15.13 -1.69 14.58
CA ASP A 105 15.47 -0.49 13.83
C ASP A 105 14.29 -0.05 12.96
N ILE A 106 14.13 1.26 12.81
CA ILE A 106 12.98 1.85 12.11
C ILE A 106 13.48 2.66 10.91
N GLU A 107 12.95 2.34 9.73
CA GLU A 107 13.14 3.13 8.51
C GLU A 107 11.82 3.80 8.12
N TYR A 108 11.85 5.12 7.96
CA TYR A 108 10.71 5.92 7.53
C TYR A 108 10.86 6.29 6.06
N TYR A 109 9.80 6.06 5.28
CA TYR A 109 9.75 6.46 3.89
C TYR A 109 8.43 7.13 3.54
N CYS A 110 8.50 8.37 3.06
CA CYS A 110 7.34 9.13 2.62
C CYS A 110 7.27 9.16 1.09
N ASN A 111 6.14 8.75 0.51
CA ASN A 111 5.85 8.96 -0.89
C ASN A 111 4.93 10.17 -1.04
N ILE A 112 5.31 11.10 -1.92
CA ILE A 112 4.41 12.18 -2.39
C ILE A 112 3.60 11.65 -3.58
N CYS A 113 2.29 11.71 -3.50
CA CYS A 113 1.35 11.16 -4.49
C CYS A 113 0.02 11.95 -4.53
N LEU A 114 -1.03 11.44 -5.20
CA LEU A 114 -2.38 11.97 -4.97
C LEU A 114 -2.98 11.29 -3.74
N PRO A 115 -4.04 11.85 -3.15
CA PRO A 115 -4.77 11.19 -2.08
C PRO A 115 -5.21 9.78 -2.48
N SER A 116 -5.10 8.86 -1.53
CA SER A 116 -5.45 7.45 -1.71
C SER A 116 -6.96 7.28 -1.80
N LYS A 117 -7.41 6.21 -2.45
CA LYS A 117 -8.83 5.90 -2.60
C LYS A 117 -9.15 4.59 -1.88
N PHE A 118 -10.00 4.67 -0.88
CA PHE A 118 -10.49 3.50 -0.15
C PHE A 118 -11.76 2.95 -0.81
N ASN A 119 -11.90 1.63 -0.88
CA ASN A 119 -13.06 0.92 -1.46
C ASN A 119 -13.41 1.35 -2.89
N LEU A 120 -12.49 1.19 -3.85
CA LEU A 120 -12.88 1.29 -5.26
C LEU A 120 -13.89 0.19 -5.60
N GLU A 121 -15.15 0.56 -5.76
CA GLU A 121 -16.08 -0.22 -6.58
C GLU A 121 -15.50 -0.29 -7.98
N GLU A 122 -15.28 -1.49 -8.49
CA GLU A 122 -14.99 -1.68 -9.90
C GLU A 122 -16.17 -1.10 -10.67
N LYS A 123 -15.97 0.03 -11.36
CA LYS A 123 -16.92 0.46 -12.39
C LYS A 123 -16.98 -0.69 -13.39
N ASN A 124 -18.04 -1.49 -13.31
CA ASN A 124 -18.35 -2.56 -14.24
C ASN A 124 -18.06 -2.08 -15.65
N LYS A 125 -17.10 -2.73 -16.32
CA LYS A 125 -16.92 -2.57 -17.77
C LYS A 125 -18.19 -3.10 -18.41
N LYS A 126 -19.05 -2.18 -18.87
CA LYS A 126 -20.05 -2.47 -19.90
C LYS A 126 -19.32 -2.83 -21.21
#